data_AF-A0A7G8H1R4-F1
#
_entry.id   AF-A0A7G8H1R4-F1
#
_cell.length_a   1.000
_cell.length_b   1.000
_cell.length_c   1.000
_cell.angle_alpha   90.00
_cell.angle_beta   90.00
_cell.angle_gamma   90.00
#
_symmetry.space_group_name_H-M   'P 1'
#
loop_
_entity.id
_entity.type
_entity.pdbx_description
1 polymer ?
#
loop_
_entity_poly.entity_id
_entity_poly.type
_entity_poly.pdbx_seq_one_letter_code
_entity_poly.pdbx_strand_id
1 'polypeptide(L)'
;MLPSWLSPRGGAESSAPATHAVLGTPLKAPLMADQEEAIFACGCFWGAEKGFWRLPGVVSTAVGYAGGQTEQPTYNQVCSGITGHTEVVRVVWSRPALDFSDLLKLFWECHDPTQGNRQGNDTGSQYRSAIYTFNPEHLQLALASRDAYQAALSAKGYGAITTEILADQTFYFAEDYHQQYLAKPGSRPYCSAMPTQTLLEEFEGSNYKLPKQVWDKYDWSISHCVLRSDNSPITLG
;
A
#
# COMPACT_ATOMS: atom_id res chain seq x y z
N MET A 1 11.17 8.93 -37.53
CA MET A 1 10.79 7.94 -36.50
C MET A 1 10.49 8.72 -35.24
N LEU A 2 9.29 8.64 -34.70
CA LEU A 2 8.93 9.33 -33.45
C LEU A 2 9.67 8.66 -32.26
N PRO A 3 10.04 9.41 -31.22
CA PRO A 3 10.63 8.86 -29.99
C PRO A 3 9.72 7.79 -29.35
N SER A 4 10.31 6.73 -28.80
CA SER A 4 9.61 5.56 -28.26
C SER A 4 8.67 5.83 -27.08
N TRP A 5 8.70 7.03 -26.50
CA TRP A 5 7.83 7.47 -25.40
C TRP A 5 6.57 8.23 -25.87
N LEU A 6 6.41 8.45 -27.18
CA LEU A 6 5.21 9.04 -27.80
C LEU A 6 4.31 8.00 -28.49
N SER A 7 4.67 6.72 -28.47
CA SER A 7 3.82 5.64 -28.95
C SER A 7 2.95 5.12 -27.80
N PRO A 8 1.61 5.04 -27.96
CA PRO A 8 0.79 4.31 -27.00
C PRO A 8 1.26 2.86 -26.98
N ARG A 9 1.84 2.41 -25.87
CA ARG A 9 2.15 1.00 -25.67
C ARG A 9 0.83 0.27 -25.50
N GLY A 10 0.32 -0.31 -26.59
CA GLY A 10 -0.77 -1.27 -26.56
C GLY A 10 -0.31 -2.54 -25.85
N GLY A 11 -0.43 -2.57 -24.53
CA GLY A 11 -0.49 -3.79 -23.73
C GLY A 11 -1.94 -4.25 -23.63
N ALA A 12 -2.17 -5.53 -23.35
CA ALA A 12 -3.51 -6.04 -23.07
C ALA A 12 -4.14 -5.16 -21.98
N GLU A 13 -5.31 -4.57 -22.26
CA GLU A 13 -5.99 -3.73 -21.28
C GLU A 13 -6.17 -4.54 -20.00
N SER A 14 -5.55 -4.08 -18.91
CA SER A 14 -5.79 -4.61 -17.58
C SER A 14 -7.30 -4.68 -17.35
N SER A 15 -7.81 -5.83 -16.92
CA SER A 15 -9.25 -6.00 -16.71
C SER A 15 -9.82 -5.02 -15.68
N ALA A 16 -8.98 -4.52 -14.75
CA ALA A 16 -9.33 -3.62 -13.65
C ALA A 16 -10.44 -2.60 -13.99
N PRO A 17 -11.41 -2.38 -13.07
CA PRO A 17 -12.60 -1.64 -13.39
C PRO A 17 -12.27 -0.18 -13.63
N ALA A 18 -13.14 0.53 -14.35
CA ALA A 18 -12.92 1.94 -14.61
C ALA A 18 -12.93 2.78 -13.33
N THR A 19 -13.78 2.41 -12.35
CA THR A 19 -14.09 3.22 -11.18
C THR A 19 -13.86 2.45 -9.88
N HIS A 20 -13.30 3.13 -8.89
CA HIS A 20 -13.10 2.65 -7.53
C HIS A 20 -14.44 2.36 -6.85
N ALA A 21 -14.64 1.14 -6.36
CA ALA A 21 -15.94 0.71 -5.81
C ALA A 21 -16.41 1.52 -4.59
N VAL A 22 -15.47 2.02 -3.77
CA VAL A 22 -15.76 2.84 -2.57
C VAL A 22 -15.68 4.35 -2.84
N LEU A 23 -14.56 4.84 -3.36
CA LEU A 23 -14.28 6.26 -3.55
C LEU A 23 -14.96 6.88 -4.79
N GLY A 24 -15.45 6.07 -5.73
CA GLY A 24 -16.11 6.55 -6.94
C GLY A 24 -15.21 7.27 -7.95
N THR A 25 -13.90 7.27 -7.73
CA THR A 25 -12.89 7.91 -8.59
C THR A 25 -12.35 6.93 -9.64
N PRO A 26 -11.81 7.40 -10.78
CA PRO A 26 -11.26 6.50 -11.79
C PRO A 26 -9.93 5.87 -11.37
N LEU A 27 -9.81 4.54 -11.47
CA LEU A 27 -8.59 3.82 -11.03
C LEU A 27 -7.34 4.12 -11.88
N LYS A 28 -7.56 4.40 -13.17
CA LYS A 28 -6.51 4.57 -14.20
C LYS A 28 -6.34 6.03 -14.64
N ALA A 29 -6.95 6.98 -13.94
CA ALA A 29 -6.77 8.39 -14.28
C ALA A 29 -5.30 8.81 -14.10
N PRO A 30 -4.77 9.68 -14.97
CA PRO A 30 -3.49 10.32 -14.72
C PRO A 30 -3.57 11.18 -13.46
N LEU A 31 -2.43 11.35 -12.78
CA LEU A 31 -2.36 12.20 -11.59
C LEU A 31 -2.71 13.65 -11.94
N MET A 32 -3.54 14.27 -11.11
CA MET A 32 -3.75 15.72 -11.15
C MET A 32 -2.54 16.46 -10.55
N ALA A 33 -2.42 17.75 -10.85
CA ALA A 33 -1.29 18.56 -10.41
C ALA A 33 -1.13 18.63 -8.90
N ASP A 34 -2.19 18.43 -8.11
CA ASP A 34 -2.20 18.45 -6.65
C ASP A 34 -2.16 17.04 -6.02
N GLN A 35 -1.95 16.01 -6.83
CA GLN A 35 -1.92 14.62 -6.39
C GLN A 35 -0.52 14.02 -6.45
N GLU A 36 -0.30 13.05 -5.59
CA GLU A 36 0.90 12.22 -5.55
C GLU A 36 0.53 10.74 -5.46
N GLU A 37 1.51 9.88 -5.72
CA GLU A 37 1.35 8.44 -5.63
C GLU A 37 2.56 7.74 -4.99
N ALA A 38 2.28 6.58 -4.40
CA ALA A 38 3.24 5.66 -3.85
C ALA A 38 2.65 4.25 -3.85
N ILE A 39 3.52 3.24 -3.70
CA ILE A 39 3.13 1.84 -3.68
C ILE A 39 3.59 1.20 -2.37
N PHE A 40 2.71 0.43 -1.74
CA PHE A 40 2.97 -0.23 -0.47
C PHE A 40 2.64 -1.72 -0.54
N ALA A 41 3.51 -2.58 -0.02
CA ALA A 41 3.24 -4.02 0.19
C ALA A 41 3.21 -4.33 1.68
N CYS A 42 2.09 -4.88 2.15
CA CYS A 42 1.85 -5.18 3.57
C CYS A 42 1.35 -6.62 3.75
N GLY A 43 1.83 -7.56 2.92
CA GLY A 43 1.23 -8.89 2.78
C GLY A 43 0.06 -8.90 1.80
N CYS A 44 -1.00 -9.65 2.12
CA CYS A 44 -2.18 -9.74 1.26
C CYS A 44 -2.80 -8.36 1.03
N PHE A 45 -2.86 -7.95 -0.23
CA PHE A 45 -3.29 -6.61 -0.62
C PHE A 45 -4.76 -6.29 -0.32
N TRP A 46 -5.64 -7.27 -0.04
CA TRP A 46 -7.07 -7.03 0.20
C TRP A 46 -7.30 -6.23 1.48
N GLY A 47 -6.63 -6.64 2.57
CA GLY A 47 -6.69 -5.92 3.83
C GLY A 47 -5.90 -4.62 3.77
N ALA A 48 -4.73 -4.64 3.13
CA ALA A 48 -3.88 -3.46 2.99
C ALA A 48 -4.62 -2.33 2.24
N GLU A 49 -5.28 -2.64 1.12
CA GLU A 49 -6.01 -1.66 0.32
C GLU A 49 -7.12 -0.99 1.14
N LYS A 50 -7.86 -1.79 1.94
CA LYS A 50 -8.86 -1.28 2.87
C LYS A 50 -8.30 -0.31 3.89
N GLY A 51 -7.09 -0.56 4.38
CA GLY A 51 -6.40 0.36 5.28
C GLY A 51 -6.27 1.74 4.65
N PHE A 52 -5.76 1.78 3.42
CA PHE A 52 -5.43 3.02 2.72
C PHE A 52 -6.67 3.78 2.22
N TRP A 53 -7.63 3.13 1.56
CA TRP A 53 -8.77 3.88 0.99
C TRP A 53 -9.62 4.58 2.06
N ARG A 54 -9.50 4.17 3.33
CA ARG A 54 -10.22 4.78 4.44
C ARG A 54 -9.65 6.11 4.89
N LEU A 55 -8.39 6.42 4.58
CA LEU A 55 -7.74 7.64 5.04
C LEU A 55 -8.35 8.88 4.36
N PRO A 56 -8.69 9.94 5.12
CA PRO A 56 -9.11 11.20 4.52
C PRO A 56 -8.03 11.75 3.58
N GLY A 57 -8.43 12.24 2.41
CA GLY A 57 -7.50 12.77 1.41
C GLY A 57 -6.93 11.74 0.43
N VAL A 58 -7.15 10.44 0.65
CA VAL A 58 -6.91 9.43 -0.38
C VAL A 58 -7.95 9.58 -1.50
N VAL A 59 -7.46 9.70 -2.72
CA VAL A 59 -8.26 9.92 -3.93
C VAL A 59 -8.63 8.60 -4.58
N SER A 60 -7.69 7.64 -4.64
CA SER A 60 -7.92 6.31 -5.21
C SER A 60 -6.90 5.32 -4.66
N THR A 61 -7.29 4.06 -4.53
CA THR A 61 -6.36 2.94 -4.38
C THR A 61 -6.55 1.92 -5.49
N ALA A 62 -5.52 1.15 -5.80
CA ALA A 62 -5.64 -0.02 -6.68
C ALA A 62 -4.66 -1.10 -6.22
N VAL A 63 -5.05 -2.35 -6.34
CA VAL A 63 -4.16 -3.48 -6.04
C VAL A 63 -3.46 -4.01 -7.28
N GLY A 64 -2.26 -4.53 -7.11
CA GLY A 64 -1.43 -4.98 -8.20
C GLY A 64 -0.16 -5.70 -7.79
N TYR A 65 0.77 -5.76 -8.74
CA TYR A 65 2.03 -6.47 -8.67
C TYR A 65 3.17 -5.53 -9.04
N ALA A 66 4.20 -5.44 -8.20
CA ALA A 66 5.38 -4.60 -8.44
C ALA A 66 6.66 -5.22 -7.84
N GLY A 67 7.84 -4.68 -8.17
CA GLY A 67 9.13 -5.14 -7.65
C GLY A 67 9.63 -6.49 -8.18
N GLY A 68 9.04 -7.00 -9.26
CA GLY A 68 9.46 -8.22 -9.95
C GLY A 68 10.03 -7.94 -11.34
N GLN A 69 10.33 -9.00 -12.08
CA GLN A 69 10.96 -8.93 -13.40
C GLN A 69 10.03 -9.30 -14.55
N THR A 70 8.91 -9.97 -14.28
CA THR A 70 7.98 -10.42 -15.32
C THR A 70 7.04 -9.30 -15.72
N GLU A 71 7.05 -8.92 -16.99
CA GLU A 71 6.07 -7.95 -17.49
C GLU A 71 4.66 -8.52 -17.51
N GLN A 72 3.67 -7.71 -17.09
CA GLN A 72 2.24 -8.04 -17.12
C GLN A 72 1.92 -9.41 -16.48
N PRO A 73 2.34 -9.66 -15.22
CA PRO A 73 2.13 -10.95 -14.58
C PRO A 73 0.66 -11.14 -14.22
N THR A 74 0.19 -12.39 -14.29
CA THR A 74 -1.11 -12.82 -13.75
C THR A 74 -1.00 -13.22 -12.29
N TYR A 75 -2.12 -13.22 -11.55
CA TYR A 75 -2.15 -13.66 -10.15
C TYR A 75 -1.50 -15.03 -9.94
N ASN A 76 -1.80 -16.00 -10.83
CA ASN A 76 -1.27 -17.36 -10.74
C ASN A 76 0.25 -17.41 -10.90
N GLN A 77 0.80 -16.57 -11.80
CA GLN A 77 2.25 -16.48 -11.97
C GLN A 77 2.91 -15.86 -10.73
N VAL A 78 2.32 -14.81 -10.16
CA VAL A 78 2.81 -14.19 -8.91
C VAL A 78 2.77 -15.19 -7.76
N CYS A 79 1.67 -15.93 -7.60
CA CYS A 79 1.53 -16.95 -6.55
C CYS A 79 2.56 -18.08 -6.63
N SER A 80 3.09 -18.36 -7.82
CA SER A 80 4.15 -19.36 -8.00
C SER A 80 5.52 -18.88 -7.52
N GLY A 81 5.68 -17.58 -7.24
CA GLY A 81 6.93 -16.96 -6.80
C GLY A 81 7.96 -16.69 -7.91
N ILE A 82 7.73 -17.22 -9.13
CA ILE A 82 8.71 -17.14 -10.23
C ILE A 82 8.92 -15.73 -10.78
N THR A 83 7.95 -14.83 -10.58
CA THR A 83 7.96 -13.51 -11.21
C THR A 83 8.77 -12.47 -10.43
N GLY A 84 9.06 -12.76 -9.16
CA GLY A 84 9.68 -11.83 -8.21
C GLY A 84 8.75 -10.69 -7.73
N HIS A 85 7.52 -10.59 -8.25
CA HIS A 85 6.59 -9.55 -7.83
C HIS A 85 6.07 -9.76 -6.42
N THR A 86 5.74 -8.65 -5.76
CA THR A 86 4.95 -8.62 -4.54
C THR A 86 3.56 -8.04 -4.78
N GLU A 87 2.58 -8.55 -4.02
CA GLU A 87 1.28 -7.92 -3.89
C GLU A 87 1.46 -6.53 -3.29
N VAL A 88 0.87 -5.54 -3.95
CA VAL A 88 1.00 -4.14 -3.60
C VAL A 88 -0.32 -3.39 -3.72
N VAL A 89 -0.40 -2.30 -2.97
CA VAL A 89 -1.42 -1.27 -3.08
C VAL A 89 -0.77 -0.01 -3.65
N ARG A 90 -1.23 0.43 -4.81
CA ARG A 90 -0.99 1.79 -5.31
C ARG A 90 -1.96 2.73 -4.61
N VAL A 91 -1.45 3.80 -4.02
CA VAL A 91 -2.23 4.82 -3.32
C VAL A 91 -2.01 6.16 -4.00
N VAL A 92 -3.12 6.82 -4.38
CA VAL A 92 -3.13 8.20 -4.90
C VAL A 92 -3.82 9.08 -3.88
N TRP A 93 -3.19 10.20 -3.51
CA TRP A 93 -3.75 11.13 -2.52
C TRP A 93 -3.66 12.58 -2.98
N SER A 94 -4.47 13.44 -2.34
CA SER A 94 -4.44 14.89 -2.50
C SER A 94 -3.45 15.50 -1.51
N ARG A 95 -2.38 16.14 -2.02
CA ARG A 95 -1.31 16.72 -1.20
C ARG A 95 -1.79 17.75 -0.19
N PRO A 96 -2.78 18.62 -0.48
CA PRO A 96 -3.33 19.53 0.53
C PRO A 96 -3.93 18.82 1.76
N ALA A 97 -4.53 17.64 1.57
CA ALA A 97 -5.28 16.94 2.61
C ALA A 97 -4.46 15.90 3.38
N LEU A 98 -3.49 15.26 2.72
CA LEU A 98 -2.75 14.13 3.23
C LEU A 98 -1.25 14.28 2.90
N ASP A 99 -0.38 13.93 3.85
CA ASP A 99 1.06 13.90 3.64
C ASP A 99 1.55 12.45 3.47
N PHE A 100 2.70 12.27 2.80
CA PHE A 100 3.31 10.94 2.68
C PHE A 100 3.64 10.34 4.07
N SER A 101 3.94 11.18 5.06
CA SER A 101 4.14 10.76 6.45
C SER A 101 2.93 10.04 7.03
N ASP A 102 1.71 10.51 6.76
CA ASP A 102 0.47 9.86 7.21
C ASP A 102 0.34 8.45 6.60
N LEU A 103 0.68 8.29 5.32
CA LEU A 103 0.68 7.00 4.65
C LEU A 103 1.74 6.04 5.23
N LEU A 104 2.93 6.57 5.53
CA LEU A 104 4.00 5.80 6.19
C LEU A 104 3.56 5.34 7.58
N LYS A 105 2.86 6.16 8.35
CA LYS A 105 2.31 5.76 9.65
C LYS A 105 1.37 4.57 9.51
N LEU A 106 0.39 4.65 8.62
CA LEU A 106 -0.50 3.51 8.37
C LEU A 106 0.29 2.27 7.95
N PHE A 107 1.22 2.42 6.99
CA PHE A 107 2.06 1.34 6.49
C PHE A 107 2.78 0.62 7.63
N TRP A 108 3.58 1.34 8.41
CA TRP A 108 4.42 0.77 9.46
C TRP A 108 3.58 0.13 10.59
N GLU A 109 2.46 0.74 10.95
CA GLU A 109 1.64 0.30 12.08
C GLU A 109 0.69 -0.86 11.74
N CYS A 110 0.38 -1.10 10.46
CA CYS A 110 -0.64 -2.08 10.07
C CYS A 110 -0.14 -3.52 9.84
N HIS A 111 1.17 -3.75 9.72
CA HIS A 111 1.76 -5.07 9.45
C HIS A 111 3.07 -5.30 10.23
N ASP A 112 3.63 -6.51 10.14
CA ASP A 112 4.96 -6.81 10.69
C ASP A 112 6.03 -6.72 9.59
N PRO A 113 6.88 -5.67 9.59
CA PRO A 113 7.89 -5.47 8.57
C PRO A 113 9.16 -6.32 8.76
N THR A 114 9.21 -7.21 9.75
CA THR A 114 10.40 -8.02 10.09
C THR A 114 10.34 -9.46 9.57
N GLN A 115 9.29 -9.81 8.82
CA GLN A 115 8.97 -11.20 8.46
C GLN A 115 9.59 -11.68 7.14
N GLY A 116 10.24 -10.82 6.37
CA GLY A 116 10.84 -11.16 5.07
C GLY A 116 9.78 -11.53 4.04
N ASN A 117 9.95 -12.69 3.39
CA ASN A 117 9.01 -13.23 2.41
C ASN A 117 7.80 -13.91 3.08
N ARG A 118 7.17 -13.21 4.02
CA ARG A 118 6.00 -13.66 4.79
C ARG A 118 5.26 -12.47 5.37
N GLN A 119 3.95 -12.59 5.51
CA GLN A 119 3.14 -11.74 6.37
C GLN A 119 2.07 -12.56 7.08
N GLY A 120 2.13 -12.61 8.41
CA GLY A 120 1.26 -13.47 9.22
C GLY A 120 1.38 -14.93 8.79
N ASN A 121 0.26 -15.50 8.33
CA ASN A 121 0.17 -16.88 7.83
C ASN A 121 0.52 -17.01 6.33
N ASP A 122 0.60 -15.91 5.59
CA ASP A 122 0.88 -15.91 4.17
C ASP A 122 2.40 -15.95 3.94
N THR A 123 2.90 -17.01 3.31
CA THR A 123 4.33 -17.23 3.06
C THR A 123 4.61 -17.20 1.57
N GLY A 124 5.66 -16.49 1.16
CA GLY A 124 6.08 -16.32 -0.22
C GLY A 124 6.62 -14.92 -0.49
N SER A 125 7.48 -14.78 -1.50
CA SER A 125 8.06 -13.50 -1.90
C SER A 125 7.00 -12.48 -2.35
N GLN A 126 5.81 -12.95 -2.70
CA GLN A 126 4.68 -12.13 -3.05
C GLN A 126 4.03 -11.39 -1.86
N TYR A 127 4.39 -11.74 -0.63
CA TYR A 127 3.83 -11.14 0.58
C TYR A 127 4.86 -10.34 1.38
N ARG A 128 6.01 -10.02 0.78
CA ARG A 128 7.06 -9.24 1.44
C ARG A 128 6.60 -7.82 1.75
N SER A 129 7.22 -7.20 2.74
CA SER A 129 7.06 -5.77 3.00
C SER A 129 7.83 -4.95 1.97
N ALA A 130 7.20 -3.91 1.41
CA ALA A 130 7.85 -3.02 0.44
C ALA A 130 7.22 -1.61 0.38
N ILE A 131 8.03 -0.61 0.03
CA ILE A 131 7.62 0.76 -0.30
C ILE A 131 8.28 1.12 -1.63
N TYR A 132 7.48 1.50 -2.62
CA TYR A 132 7.99 2.07 -3.88
C TYR A 132 7.55 3.50 -4.08
N THR A 133 8.52 4.37 -4.32
CA THR A 133 8.35 5.83 -4.42
C THR A 133 8.67 6.32 -5.83
N PHE A 134 8.13 7.49 -6.20
CA PHE A 134 8.31 8.07 -7.54
C PHE A 134 8.97 9.45 -7.53
N ASN A 135 9.50 9.87 -6.37
CA ASN A 135 10.30 11.07 -6.27
C ASN A 135 11.36 10.92 -5.15
N PRO A 136 12.46 11.69 -5.20
CA PRO A 136 13.53 11.59 -4.21
C PRO A 136 13.12 11.98 -2.78
N GLU A 137 12.18 12.89 -2.62
CA GLU A 137 11.70 13.35 -1.31
C GLU A 137 11.00 12.22 -0.54
N HIS A 138 10.08 11.51 -1.20
CA HIS A 138 9.41 10.34 -0.64
C HIS A 138 10.39 9.21 -0.35
N LEU A 139 11.42 9.02 -1.19
CA LEU A 139 12.45 8.02 -0.90
C LEU A 139 13.19 8.34 0.41
N GLN A 140 13.55 9.60 0.64
CA GLN A 140 14.19 10.03 1.89
C GLN A 140 13.25 9.86 3.10
N LEU A 141 11.99 10.26 2.97
CA LEU A 141 10.99 10.07 4.04
C LEU A 141 10.73 8.59 4.37
N ALA A 142 10.71 7.73 3.35
CA ALA A 142 10.57 6.28 3.54
C ALA A 142 11.78 5.70 4.30
N LEU A 143 12.99 6.13 3.98
CA LEU A 143 14.21 5.72 4.68
C LEU A 143 14.25 6.25 6.12
N ALA A 144 13.93 7.52 6.34
CA ALA A 144 13.90 8.14 7.67
C ALA A 144 12.85 7.47 8.58
N SER A 145 11.65 7.21 8.05
CA SER A 145 10.59 6.50 8.80
C SER A 145 10.97 5.05 9.12
N ARG A 146 11.66 4.35 8.20
CA ARG A 146 12.22 3.00 8.48
C ARG A 146 13.17 3.05 9.66
N ASP A 147 14.09 4.02 9.69
CA ASP A 147 15.12 4.09 10.74
C ASP A 147 14.50 4.43 12.11
N ALA A 148 13.53 5.34 12.13
CA ALA A 148 12.74 5.64 13.34
C ALA A 148 11.94 4.42 13.82
N TYR A 149 11.25 3.73 12.92
CA TYR A 149 10.45 2.56 13.27
C TYR A 149 11.32 1.36 13.69
N GLN A 150 12.49 1.18 13.08
CA GLN A 150 13.46 0.17 13.49
C GLN A 150 13.89 0.37 14.94
N ALA A 151 14.15 1.60 15.36
CA ALA A 151 14.52 1.89 16.75
C ALA A 151 13.39 1.48 17.72
N ALA A 152 12.14 1.80 17.38
CA ALA A 152 10.96 1.43 18.17
C ALA A 152 10.74 -0.10 18.23
N LEU A 153 10.92 -0.80 17.10
CA LEU A 153 10.84 -2.26 17.02
C LEU A 153 11.94 -2.95 17.83
N SER A 154 13.18 -2.48 17.72
CA SER A 154 14.32 -3.00 18.48
C SER A 154 14.09 -2.87 19.99
N ALA A 155 13.50 -1.76 20.45
CA ALA A 155 13.16 -1.56 21.86
C ALA A 155 12.14 -2.58 22.40
N LYS A 156 11.35 -3.19 21.51
CA LYS A 156 10.40 -4.27 21.83
C LYS A 156 10.94 -5.67 21.56
N GLY A 157 12.19 -5.80 21.12
CA GLY A 157 12.84 -7.09 20.84
C GLY A 157 12.49 -7.70 19.49
N TYR A 158 11.93 -6.93 18.55
CA TYR A 158 11.76 -7.39 17.17
C TYR A 158 13.10 -7.41 16.42
N GLY A 159 13.15 -8.19 15.34
CA GLY A 159 14.30 -8.27 14.44
C GLY A 159 14.49 -7.03 13.55
N ALA A 160 15.43 -7.15 12.62
CA ALA A 160 15.64 -6.12 11.62
C ALA A 160 14.45 -6.03 10.65
N ILE A 161 14.10 -4.80 10.26
CA ILE A 161 13.14 -4.52 9.20
C ILE A 161 13.67 -5.12 7.89
N THR A 162 12.77 -5.83 7.20
CA THR A 162 13.01 -6.49 5.91
C THR A 162 12.35 -5.77 4.74
N THR A 163 11.71 -4.63 4.99
CA THR A 163 11.03 -3.81 3.99
C THR A 163 11.98 -3.39 2.87
N GLU A 164 11.62 -3.75 1.64
CA GLU A 164 12.29 -3.27 0.44
C GLU A 164 11.84 -1.83 0.14
N ILE A 165 12.78 -0.89 0.04
CA ILE A 165 12.49 0.51 -0.28
C ILE A 165 13.23 0.89 -1.55
N LEU A 166 12.49 1.09 -2.65
CA LEU A 166 13.04 1.35 -3.98
C LEU A 166 12.29 2.48 -4.69
N ALA A 167 12.94 3.10 -5.67
CA ALA A 167 12.31 4.08 -6.56
C ALA A 167 11.81 3.44 -7.87
N ASP A 168 10.82 4.09 -8.50
CA ASP A 168 10.43 3.90 -9.91
C ASP A 168 10.11 2.45 -10.30
N GLN A 169 9.48 1.70 -9.39
CA GLN A 169 9.03 0.34 -9.69
C GLN A 169 7.76 0.35 -10.54
N THR A 170 7.77 -0.43 -11.62
CA THR A 170 6.59 -0.58 -12.49
C THR A 170 5.46 -1.27 -11.74
N PHE A 171 4.28 -0.67 -11.80
CA PHE A 171 3.04 -1.23 -11.27
C PHE A 171 2.25 -1.94 -12.36
N TYR A 172 1.88 -3.19 -12.12
CA TYR A 172 0.93 -3.94 -12.93
C TYR A 172 -0.37 -4.13 -12.16
N PHE A 173 -1.48 -3.66 -12.71
CA PHE A 173 -2.80 -3.86 -12.10
C PHE A 173 -3.11 -5.35 -11.95
N ALA A 174 -3.60 -5.73 -10.76
CA ALA A 174 -4.23 -7.02 -10.58
C ALA A 174 -5.62 -7.05 -11.23
N GLU A 175 -6.15 -8.24 -11.40
CA GLU A 175 -7.43 -8.52 -12.02
C GLU A 175 -8.60 -7.89 -11.26
N ASP A 176 -9.69 -7.60 -11.98
CA ASP A 176 -10.92 -6.99 -11.45
C ASP A 176 -11.40 -7.54 -10.11
N TYR A 177 -11.37 -8.86 -9.97
CA TYR A 177 -11.92 -9.52 -8.80
C TYR A 177 -11.12 -9.19 -7.53
N HIS A 178 -9.86 -8.78 -7.63
CA HIS A 178 -9.05 -8.32 -6.50
C HIS A 178 -9.29 -6.86 -6.11
N GLN A 179 -9.68 -6.01 -7.06
CA GLN A 179 -9.86 -4.58 -6.82
C GLN A 179 -10.98 -4.33 -5.81
N GLN A 180 -10.69 -3.60 -4.72
CA GLN A 180 -11.60 -3.32 -3.61
C GLN A 180 -12.31 -4.57 -3.09
N TYR A 181 -11.58 -5.69 -2.97
CA TYR A 181 -12.14 -7.00 -2.66
C TYR A 181 -13.07 -6.99 -1.44
N LEU A 182 -12.63 -6.41 -0.31
CA LEU A 182 -13.41 -6.37 0.94
C LEU A 182 -14.65 -5.45 0.89
N ALA A 183 -14.81 -4.64 -0.15
CA ALA A 183 -16.02 -3.85 -0.37
C ALA A 183 -17.10 -4.62 -1.13
N LYS A 184 -16.76 -5.77 -1.74
CA LYS A 184 -17.70 -6.56 -2.54
C LYS A 184 -18.65 -7.37 -1.67
N PRO A 185 -19.94 -7.49 -2.05
CA PRO A 185 -20.88 -8.39 -1.38
C PRO A 185 -20.36 -9.84 -1.36
N GLY A 186 -20.43 -10.48 -0.20
CA GLY A 186 -20.02 -11.88 -0.02
C GLY A 186 -18.51 -12.12 -0.04
N SER A 187 -17.68 -11.07 -0.01
CA SER A 187 -16.23 -11.20 0.13
C SER A 187 -15.85 -11.91 1.43
N ARG A 188 -14.77 -12.69 1.37
CA ARG A 188 -14.20 -13.32 2.58
C ARG A 188 -13.47 -12.23 3.38
N PRO A 189 -13.75 -12.04 4.69
CA PRO A 189 -13.05 -11.05 5.49
C PRO A 189 -11.62 -11.53 5.81
N TYR A 190 -10.72 -11.37 4.85
CA TYR A 190 -9.34 -11.84 4.92
C TYR A 190 -8.34 -10.68 4.86
N CYS A 191 -7.36 -10.74 5.76
CA CYS A 191 -6.24 -9.83 5.86
C CYS A 191 -5.11 -10.58 6.54
N SER A 192 -3.92 -10.60 5.96
CA SER A 192 -2.77 -11.25 6.60
C SER A 192 -1.88 -10.31 7.38
N ALA A 193 -2.10 -9.00 7.27
CA ALA A 193 -1.33 -8.00 7.99
C ALA A 193 -1.52 -8.16 9.51
N MET A 194 -0.42 -8.51 10.19
CA MET A 194 -0.37 -8.73 11.64
C MET A 194 0.47 -7.61 12.28
N PRO A 195 -0.14 -6.57 12.85
CA PRO A 195 0.60 -5.41 13.35
C PRO A 195 1.48 -5.76 14.56
N THR A 196 2.64 -5.12 14.67
CA THR A 196 3.56 -5.28 15.82
C THR A 196 3.13 -4.51 17.08
N GLN A 197 1.98 -3.83 17.00
CA GLN A 197 1.46 -2.90 18.02
C GLN A 197 2.47 -1.78 18.36
N THR A 198 3.40 -1.49 17.45
CA THR A 198 4.39 -0.42 17.57
C THR A 198 3.88 0.79 16.84
N LEU A 199 4.09 1.97 17.43
CA LEU A 199 3.68 3.23 16.83
C LEU A 199 4.88 3.88 16.16
N LEU A 200 4.62 4.47 15.00
CA LEU A 200 5.53 5.42 14.38
C LEU A 200 5.25 6.79 14.99
N GLU A 201 6.24 7.27 15.75
CA GLU A 201 6.32 8.64 16.25
C GLU A 201 6.87 9.57 15.16
N GLU A 202 6.97 10.86 15.47
CA GLU A 202 7.64 11.83 14.61
C GLU A 202 9.07 11.41 14.25
N PHE A 203 9.42 11.62 12.98
CA PHE A 203 10.73 11.33 12.42
C PHE A 203 11.21 12.51 11.58
N GLU A 204 12.48 12.49 11.19
CA GLU A 204 13.09 13.56 10.41
C GLU A 204 12.33 13.80 9.10
N GLY A 205 11.88 15.05 8.90
CA GLY A 205 11.11 15.45 7.72
C GLY A 205 9.61 15.10 7.76
N SER A 206 9.13 14.40 8.81
CA SER A 206 7.71 14.06 8.91
C SER A 206 6.81 15.30 9.03
N ASN A 207 5.64 15.23 8.40
CA ASN A 207 4.65 16.31 8.35
C ASN A 207 3.22 15.76 8.39
N TYR A 208 2.85 15.10 9.49
CA TYR A 208 1.53 14.52 9.66
C TYR A 208 0.41 15.57 9.54
N LYS A 209 -0.54 15.35 8.62
CA LYS A 209 -1.71 16.23 8.44
C LYS A 209 -2.96 15.66 9.09
N LEU A 210 -3.04 14.34 9.23
CA LEU A 210 -4.23 13.70 9.77
C LEU A 210 -4.30 13.86 11.29
N PRO A 211 -5.46 14.28 11.82
CA PRO A 211 -5.62 14.43 13.26
C PRO A 211 -5.69 13.06 13.94
N LYS A 212 -5.31 13.00 15.22
CA LYS A 212 -5.20 11.74 15.98
C LYS A 212 -6.46 10.87 15.92
N GLN A 213 -7.63 11.49 15.86
CA GLN A 213 -8.95 10.85 15.83
C GLN A 213 -9.16 9.94 14.61
N VAL A 214 -8.40 10.15 13.53
CA VAL A 214 -8.42 9.23 12.37
C VAL A 214 -7.86 7.87 12.78
N TRP A 215 -6.76 7.85 13.53
CA TRP A 215 -6.08 6.63 13.96
C TRP A 215 -6.90 5.84 14.98
N ASP A 216 -7.77 6.50 15.75
CA ASP A 216 -8.72 5.85 16.67
C ASP A 216 -9.82 5.06 15.93
N LYS A 217 -9.97 5.23 14.60
CA LYS A 217 -10.90 4.46 13.75
C LYS A 217 -10.32 3.14 13.24
N TYR A 218 -9.09 2.82 13.61
CA TYR A 218 -8.44 1.55 13.36
C TYR A 218 -8.29 0.80 14.69
N ASP A 219 -8.60 -0.49 14.71
CA ASP A 219 -8.47 -1.31 15.91
C ASP A 219 -7.07 -1.93 15.95
N TRP A 220 -6.15 -1.24 16.61
CA TRP A 220 -4.75 -1.68 16.77
C TRP A 220 -4.57 -2.80 17.81
N SER A 221 -5.63 -3.11 18.58
CA SER A 221 -5.57 -4.13 19.64
C SER A 221 -5.69 -5.56 19.10
N ILE A 222 -6.23 -5.71 17.88
CA ILE A 222 -6.43 -7.01 17.25
C ILE A 222 -5.27 -7.38 16.32
N SER A 223 -5.10 -8.67 16.09
CA SER A 223 -4.05 -9.18 15.20
C SER A 223 -4.31 -8.90 13.71
N HIS A 224 -5.41 -8.25 13.33
CA HIS A 224 -5.75 -7.97 11.92
C HIS A 224 -6.34 -6.55 11.80
N CYS A 225 -5.47 -5.54 11.64
CA CYS A 225 -5.76 -4.10 11.83
C CYS A 225 -7.05 -3.57 11.16
N VAL A 226 -7.43 -4.10 9.99
CA VAL A 226 -8.50 -3.49 9.15
C VAL A 226 -9.79 -4.31 9.04
N LEU A 227 -9.83 -5.54 9.56
CA LEU A 227 -10.96 -6.46 9.28
C LEU A 227 -12.27 -6.02 9.93
N ARG A 228 -12.22 -5.40 11.11
CA ARG A 228 -13.41 -4.95 11.86
C ARG A 228 -13.85 -3.52 11.58
N SER A 229 -13.06 -2.81 10.78
CA SER A 229 -13.37 -1.44 10.40
C SER A 229 -14.48 -1.40 9.36
N ASP A 230 -15.26 -0.32 9.32
CA ASP A 230 -16.20 -0.06 8.23
C ASP A 230 -15.46 0.12 6.90
N ASN A 231 -16.10 -0.19 5.78
CA ASN A 231 -15.50 0.01 4.46
C ASN A 231 -15.48 1.49 4.04
N SER A 232 -16.31 2.34 4.62
CA SER A 232 -16.42 3.75 4.22
C SER A 232 -15.17 4.54 4.59
N PRO A 233 -14.85 5.58 3.80
CA PRO A 233 -13.82 6.55 4.16
C PRO A 233 -14.12 7.20 5.52
N ILE A 234 -13.06 7.46 6.28
CA ILE A 234 -13.16 8.20 7.53
C ILE A 234 -13.45 9.66 7.18
N THR A 235 -14.46 10.25 7.82
CA THR A 235 -14.80 11.66 7.67
C THR A 235 -14.21 12.48 8.81
N LEU A 236 -13.61 13.63 8.47
CA LEU A 236 -13.24 14.65 9.43
C LEU A 236 -14.49 15.50 9.65
N GLY A 237 -15.10 15.40 10.84
CA GLY A 237 -16.32 16.12 11.21
C GLY A 237 -16.11 17.61 11.45
#